data_AF-A0A6N6PNS8-F1
#
_entry.id   AF-A0A6N6PNS8-F1
#
_cell.length_a   1.000
_cell.length_b   1.000
_cell.length_c   1.000
_cell.angle_alpha   90.00
_cell.angle_beta   90.00
_cell.angle_gamma   90.00
#
_symmetry.space_group_name_H-M   'P 1'
#
loop_
_entity.id
_entity.type
_entity.pdbx_description
1 polymer ?
#
loop_
_entity_poly.entity_id
_entity_poly.type
_entity_poly.pdbx_seq_one_letter_code
_entity_poly.pdbx_strand_id
1 'polypeptide(L)'
;MPLFDYKALQLDGGIAQGQLEAAGRAEAFRQMEGLGLRPISLAESSASNLTSNKTAASEKSGSFPLKLGGDKISGRDLENF
;
A
#
# COMPACT_ATOMS: atom_id res chain seq x y z
N MET A 1 -10.17 -10.11 16.72
CA MET A 1 -8.91 -9.68 16.08
C MET A 1 -9.09 -9.88 14.58
N PRO A 2 -8.62 -8.97 13.71
CA PRO A 2 -8.84 -9.11 12.26
C PRO A 2 -8.04 -10.30 11.73
N LEU A 3 -8.68 -11.07 10.84
CA LEU A 3 -8.11 -12.24 10.21
C LEU A 3 -7.62 -11.84 8.82
N PHE A 4 -6.37 -12.16 8.52
CA PHE A 4 -5.74 -11.85 7.25
C PHE A 4 -5.49 -13.14 6.49
N ASP A 5 -6.04 -13.24 5.29
CA ASP A 5 -5.62 -14.26 4.34
C ASP A 5 -4.27 -13.83 3.76
N TYR A 6 -3.25 -14.66 3.96
CA TYR A 6 -1.90 -14.38 3.49
C TYR A 6 -1.46 -15.38 2.42
N LYS A 7 -0.65 -14.88 1.50
CA LYS A 7 0.03 -15.67 0.49
C LYS A 7 1.48 -15.23 0.43
N ALA A 8 2.38 -16.14 0.80
CA ALA A 8 3.81 -15.89 0.88
C ALA A 8 4.60 -16.94 0.09
N LEU A 9 5.80 -16.57 -0.34
CA LEU A 9 6.74 -17.44 -1.04
C LEU A 9 7.79 -17.93 -0.02
N GLN A 10 7.93 -19.23 0.12
CA GLN A 10 9.00 -19.86 0.89
C GLN A 10 10.33 -19.74 0.14
N LEU A 11 11.45 -19.81 0.88
CA LEU A 11 12.79 -19.79 0.26
C LEU A 11 13.01 -20.93 -0.73
N ASP A 12 12.33 -22.07 -0.53
CA ASP A 12 12.34 -23.22 -1.42
C ASP A 12 11.61 -22.96 -2.76
N GLY A 13 10.87 -21.86 -2.87
CA GLY A 13 10.04 -21.51 -4.04
C GLY A 13 8.58 -21.97 -3.91
N GLY A 14 8.24 -22.72 -2.86
CA GLY A 14 6.87 -23.08 -2.53
C GLY A 14 6.00 -21.88 -2.14
N ILE A 15 4.70 -21.96 -2.40
CA ILE A 15 3.74 -20.94 -1.96
C ILE A 15 3.10 -21.40 -0.65
N ALA A 16 3.29 -20.62 0.41
CA ALA A 16 2.57 -20.74 1.67
C ALA A 16 1.30 -19.89 1.61
N GLN A 17 0.15 -20.48 1.89
CA GLN A 17 -1.10 -19.73 2.05
C GLN A 17 -1.80 -20.15 3.34
N GLY A 18 -2.50 -19.23 3.97
CA GLY A 18 -3.26 -19.49 5.18
C GLY A 18 -3.92 -18.25 5.74
N GLN A 19 -4.49 -18.38 6.92
CA GLN A 19 -5.03 -17.25 7.70
C GLN A 19 -4.10 -16.92 8.85
N LEU A 20 -3.89 -15.64 9.08
CA LEU A 20 -3.06 -15.10 10.13
C LEU A 20 -3.86 -14.05 10.91
N GLU A 21 -3.93 -14.20 12.21
CA GLU A 21 -4.44 -13.15 13.10
C GLU A 21 -3.33 -12.17 13.41
N ALA A 22 -3.58 -10.90 13.11
CA ALA A 22 -2.63 -9.83 13.37
C ALA A 22 -3.36 -8.57 13.84
N ALA A 23 -2.66 -7.69 14.56
CA ALA A 23 -3.24 -6.41 14.95
C ALA A 23 -3.47 -5.46 13.75
N GLY A 24 -2.82 -5.75 12.60
CA GLY A 24 -2.96 -4.99 11.36
C GLY A 24 -2.01 -5.52 10.27
N ARG A 25 -2.12 -4.97 9.06
CA ARG A 25 -1.31 -5.39 7.89
C ARG A 25 0.21 -5.36 8.14
N ALA A 26 0.71 -4.34 8.83
CA ALA A 26 2.14 -4.21 9.13
C ALA A 26 2.65 -5.31 10.09
N GLU A 27 1.84 -5.70 11.07
CA GLU A 27 2.14 -6.78 12.01
C GLU A 27 2.11 -8.13 11.28
N ALA A 28 1.14 -8.32 10.38
CA ALA A 28 1.04 -9.53 9.57
C ALA A 28 2.25 -9.73 8.63
N PHE A 29 2.73 -8.65 8.00
CA PHE A 29 3.97 -8.69 7.22
C PHE A 29 5.17 -9.06 8.09
N ARG A 30 5.34 -8.44 9.26
CA ARG A 30 6.45 -8.76 10.18
C ARG A 30 6.44 -10.20 10.65
N GLN A 31 5.26 -10.77 10.93
CA GLN A 31 5.15 -12.19 11.28
C GLN A 31 5.59 -13.09 10.11
N MET A 32 5.15 -12.80 8.88
CA MET A 32 5.59 -13.55 7.70
C MET A 32 7.10 -13.43 7.47
N GLU A 33 7.65 -12.22 7.59
CA GLU A 33 9.09 -11.98 7.44
C GLU A 33 9.91 -12.70 8.52
N GLY A 34 9.42 -12.73 9.76
CA GLY A 34 10.06 -13.46 10.87
C GLY A 34 10.09 -14.98 10.66
N LEU A 35 9.14 -15.52 9.89
CA LEU A 35 9.10 -16.92 9.46
C LEU A 35 9.99 -17.19 8.22
N GLY A 36 10.71 -16.19 7.72
CA GLY A 36 11.49 -16.27 6.49
C GLY A 36 10.63 -16.35 5.23
N LEU A 37 9.33 -16.11 5.33
CA LEU A 37 8.40 -16.13 4.21
C LEU A 37 8.42 -14.76 3.52
N ARG A 38 8.56 -14.74 2.19
CA ARG A 38 8.44 -13.48 1.43
C ARG A 38 6.97 -13.22 1.12
N PRO A 39 6.36 -12.19 1.70
CA PRO A 39 4.93 -11.95 1.52
C PRO A 39 4.65 -11.45 0.09
N ILE A 40 3.78 -12.15 -0.64
CA ILE A 40 3.42 -11.82 -2.04
C ILE A 40 2.09 -11.07 -2.07
N SER A 41 1.14 -11.48 -1.23
CA SER A 41 -0.17 -10.85 -1.10
C SER A 41 -0.72 -11.06 0.31
N LEU A 42 -1.42 -10.06 0.78
CA LEU A 42 -2.01 -10.01 2.11
C LEU A 42 -3.36 -9.34 1.96
N ALA A 43 -4.43 -10.11 2.14
CA ALA A 43 -5.80 -9.66 2.06
C ALA A 43 -6.39 -9.62 3.47
N GLU A 44 -6.92 -8.47 3.86
CA GLU A 44 -7.63 -8.33 5.12
C GLU A 44 -9.07 -8.82 4.93
N SER A 45 -9.42 -9.95 5.57
CA SER A 45 -10.79 -10.44 5.61
C SER A 45 -11.49 -9.83 6.82
N SER A 46 -11.57 -8.50 6.84
CA SER A 46 -12.42 -7.76 7.79
C SER A 46 -13.77 -7.54 7.13
N ALA A 47 -14.75 -8.37 7.50
CA ALA A 47 -16.14 -7.94 7.43
C ALA A 47 -16.27 -6.67 8.30
N SER A 48 -16.37 -5.51 7.65
CA SER A 48 -16.60 -4.20 8.25
C SER A 48 -15.43 -3.57 9.02
N ASN A 49 -14.68 -2.67 8.39
CA ASN A 49 -14.66 -1.28 8.85
C ASN A 49 -14.09 -0.32 7.80
N LEU A 50 -14.97 0.52 7.28
CA LEU A 50 -14.72 1.71 6.48
C LEU A 50 -13.97 2.80 7.27
N THR A 51 -12.86 2.53 7.97
CA THR A 51 -12.08 3.63 8.60
C THR A 51 -10.59 3.27 8.75
N SER A 52 -9.82 3.32 7.67
CA SER A 52 -8.35 3.43 7.75
C SER A 52 -7.87 4.71 7.07
N ASN A 53 -8.51 5.83 7.44
CA ASN A 53 -7.84 7.12 7.44
C ASN A 53 -7.54 7.47 8.91
N LYS A 54 -6.48 6.89 9.47
CA LYS A 54 -5.89 7.40 10.70
C LYS A 54 -4.37 7.28 10.64
N THR A 55 -3.81 8.25 9.93
CA THR A 55 -2.60 9.01 10.30
C THR A 55 -1.44 8.17 10.85
N ALA A 56 -0.66 7.62 9.93
CA ALA A 56 0.76 7.32 10.16
C ALA A 56 1.58 7.92 9.01
N ALA A 57 1.49 9.24 8.87
CA ALA A 57 2.38 10.03 8.04
C ALA A 57 3.15 10.95 8.99
N SER A 58 4.36 10.52 9.34
CA SER A 58 5.38 11.40 9.90
C SER A 58 5.82 12.36 8.80
N GLU A 59 5.01 13.36 8.49
CA GLU A 59 5.32 14.40 7.51
C GLU A 59 6.10 15.52 8.19
N LYS A 60 7.35 15.20 8.50
CA LYS A 60 8.38 16.22 8.68
C LYS A 60 8.91 16.58 7.30
N SER A 61 8.21 17.44 6.57
CA SER A 61 8.80 18.37 5.59
C SER A 61 7.72 19.00 4.72
N GLY A 62 7.76 20.33 4.66
CA GLY A 62 7.45 21.06 3.44
C GLY A 62 6.00 21.00 2.99
N SER A 63 5.23 22.00 3.38
CA SER A 63 4.25 22.62 2.50
C SER A 63 4.92 22.91 1.14
N PHE A 64 4.79 21.98 0.19
CA PHE A 64 5.11 22.19 -1.21
C PHE A 64 3.83 22.68 -1.90
N PRO A 65 3.72 23.96 -2.27
CA PRO A 65 2.69 24.38 -3.21
C PRO A 65 3.08 23.82 -4.58
N LEU A 66 2.59 22.63 -4.92
CA LEU A 66 2.64 22.09 -6.29
C LEU A 66 1.73 22.96 -7.18
N LYS A 67 2.24 24.13 -7.59
CA LYS A 67 1.66 24.96 -8.64
C LYS A 67 1.91 24.26 -9.98
N LEU A 68 1.10 23.25 -10.29
CA LEU A 68 1.03 22.67 -11.62
C LEU A 68 0.09 23.51 -12.49
N GLY A 69 0.48 24.77 -12.73
CA GLY A 69 -0.14 25.68 -13.68
C GLY A 69 0.68 25.69 -14.97
N GLY A 70 0.64 24.57 -15.71
CA GLY A 70 1.20 24.52 -17.05
C GLY A 70 0.25 25.23 -18.01
N ASP A 71 0.64 26.43 -18.44
CA ASP A 71 0.11 27.08 -19.64
C ASP A 71 0.41 26.15 -20.82
N LYS A 72 -0.54 25.27 -21.13
CA LYS A 72 -0.43 24.39 -22.28
C LYS A 72 -0.69 25.26 -23.49
N ILE A 73 0.38 25.55 -24.23
CA ILE A 73 0.34 26.14 -25.57
C ILE A 73 -0.74 25.38 -26.34
N SER A 74 -1.87 26.05 -26.58
CA SER A 74 -3.03 25.45 -27.23
C SER A 74 -2.74 25.40 -28.73
N GLY A 75 -3.29 24.41 -29.46
CA GLY A 75 -3.08 24.32 -30.91
C GLY A 75 -3.39 25.62 -31.67
N ARG A 76 -4.24 26.48 -31.08
CA ARG A 76 -4.56 27.83 -31.54
C ARG A 76 -3.39 28.82 -31.54
N ASP A 77 -2.41 28.67 -30.65
CA ASP A 77 -1.24 29.55 -30.58
C ASP A 77 -0.23 29.27 -31.72
N LEU A 78 -0.34 28.12 -32.39
CA LEU A 78 0.48 27.76 -33.54
C LEU A 78 -0.15 28.14 -34.89
N GLU A 79 -1.40 28.63 -34.90
CA GLU A 79 -2.14 28.96 -36.12
C GLU A 79 -2.07 30.44 -36.49
N ASN A 80 -1.43 31.28 -35.66
CA ASN A 80 -1.24 32.72 -35.89
C ASN A 80 0.25 33.12 -36.00
N PHE A 81 1.04 32.38 -36.80
CA PHE A 81 2.35 32.86 -37.27
C PHE A 81 2.23 33.50 -38.66
#